data_AF-A0A1J3CA29-F1
#
_entry.id   AF-A0A1J3CA29-F1
#
_cell.length_a   1.000
_cell.length_b   1.000
_cell.length_c   1.000
_cell.angle_alpha   90.00
_cell.angle_beta   90.00
_cell.angle_gamma   90.00
#
_symmetry.space_group_name_H-M   'P 1'
#
loop_
_entity.id
_entity.type
_entity.pdbx_description
1 polymer ?
#
loop_
_entity_poly.entity_id
_entity_poly.type
_entity_poly.pdbx_seq_one_letter_code
_entity_poly.pdbx_strand_id
1 'polypeptide(L)'
;EEVKAAYEWVERKLVFEPHVMGWQLAFIDGLLESGGVNPYNGFTYDHTYGTKIGGTIFDDAGHRHSAANLLEYANPDNIVVYLHASVHKILFTTTGSQRPKAYKVIYQDANGVLHKVNLADNPMNEVILSAGAMGSPHLLMLSGVGPMAHLAAHGVKPIVLDHPMVGQGMGDNP
;
A
#
# COMPACT_ATOMS: atom_id res chain seq x y z
N GLU A 1 -1.15 10.18 18.38
CA GLU A 1 -1.50 11.49 17.77
C GLU A 1 -1.22 11.51 16.28
N GLU A 2 -0.02 11.14 15.82
CA GLU A 2 0.35 11.13 14.38
C GLU A 2 -0.57 10.28 13.49
N VAL A 3 -0.95 9.08 13.94
CA VAL A 3 -1.88 8.21 13.20
C VAL A 3 -3.22 8.92 12.95
N LYS A 4 -3.76 9.57 13.99
CA LYS A 4 -5.03 10.31 13.89
C LYS A 4 -4.91 11.49 12.93
N ALA A 5 -3.81 12.25 13.02
CA ALA A 5 -3.55 13.36 12.12
C ALA A 5 -3.44 12.91 10.65
N ALA A 6 -2.85 11.73 10.40
CA ALA A 6 -2.79 11.15 9.05
C ALA A 6 -4.18 10.76 8.52
N TYR A 7 -5.02 10.12 9.35
CA TYR A 7 -6.42 9.84 8.99
C TYR A 7 -7.18 11.11 8.68
N GLU A 8 -7.18 12.08 9.60
CA GLU A 8 -7.87 13.36 9.43
C GLU A 8 -7.38 14.12 8.18
N TRP A 9 -6.10 13.96 7.81
CA TRP A 9 -5.56 14.52 6.57
C TRP A 9 -6.13 13.82 5.33
N VAL A 10 -6.12 12.49 5.26
CA VAL A 10 -6.68 11.73 4.13
C VAL A 10 -8.18 11.93 4.01
N GLU A 11 -8.91 11.85 5.13
CA GLU A 11 -10.37 12.02 5.20
C GLU A 11 -10.79 13.36 4.62
N ARG A 12 -10.12 14.45 5.04
CA ARG A 12 -10.39 15.79 4.53
C ARG A 12 -10.13 15.95 3.03
N LYS A 13 -9.26 15.12 2.44
CA LYS A 13 -8.87 15.26 1.03
C LYS A 13 -9.68 14.39 0.10
N LEU A 14 -10.05 13.18 0.51
CA LEU A 14 -10.53 12.13 -0.40
C LEU A 14 -11.80 11.43 0.07
N VAL A 15 -12.29 11.69 1.27
CA VAL A 15 -13.41 10.94 1.87
C VAL A 15 -14.58 11.88 2.12
N PHE A 16 -15.77 11.38 1.79
CA PHE A 16 -17.02 12.13 1.83
C PHE A 16 -18.06 11.37 2.66
N GLU A 17 -18.99 12.11 3.26
CA GLU A 17 -20.20 11.53 3.84
C GLU A 17 -21.17 11.17 2.70
N PRO A 18 -21.59 9.91 2.55
CA PRO A 18 -22.44 9.51 1.44
C PRO A 18 -23.89 9.99 1.62
N HIS A 19 -24.55 10.30 0.51
CA HIS A 19 -26.02 10.42 0.48
C HIS A 19 -26.67 9.03 0.52
N VAL A 20 -27.24 8.68 1.68
CA VAL A 20 -27.88 7.38 1.90
C VAL A 20 -29.35 7.42 1.47
N MET A 21 -29.71 6.62 0.46
CA MET A 21 -31.07 6.56 -0.09
C MET A 21 -31.46 5.14 -0.52
N GLY A 22 -32.77 4.91 -0.68
CA GLY A 22 -33.32 3.71 -1.28
C GLY A 22 -32.85 2.43 -0.60
N TRP A 23 -32.05 1.63 -1.32
CA TRP A 23 -31.57 0.33 -0.86
C TRP A 23 -30.74 0.40 0.43
N GLN A 24 -29.88 1.40 0.60
CA GLN A 24 -29.04 1.48 1.80
C GLN A 24 -29.87 1.77 3.06
N LEU A 25 -30.92 2.58 2.96
CA LEU A 25 -31.85 2.82 4.08
C LEU A 25 -32.60 1.53 4.44
N ALA A 26 -33.17 0.84 3.44
CA ALA A 26 -33.86 -0.43 3.67
C ALA A 26 -32.93 -1.50 4.30
N PHE A 27 -31.65 -1.49 3.92
CA PHE A 27 -30.65 -2.37 4.51
C PHE A 27 -30.32 -2.00 5.97
N ILE A 28 -30.17 -0.71 6.28
CA ILE A 28 -29.99 -0.22 7.66
C ILE A 28 -31.18 -0.65 8.53
N ASP A 29 -32.41 -0.44 8.06
CA ASP A 29 -33.62 -0.83 8.79
C ASP A 29 -33.65 -2.34 9.06
N GLY A 30 -33.36 -3.17 8.05
CA GLY A 30 -33.31 -4.63 8.20
C GLY A 30 -32.21 -5.11 9.14
N LEU A 31 -31.04 -4.45 9.14
CA LEU A 31 -29.96 -4.73 10.10
C LEU A 31 -30.43 -4.45 11.53
N LEU A 32 -31.05 -3.31 11.78
CA LEU A 32 -31.56 -2.94 13.10
C LEU A 32 -32.70 -3.88 13.56
N GLU A 33 -33.61 -4.23 12.66
CA GLU A 33 -34.73 -5.16 12.91
C GLU A 33 -34.26 -6.56 13.29
N SER A 34 -33.12 -7.02 12.74
CA SER A 34 -32.52 -8.32 13.10
C SER A 34 -32.15 -8.43 14.59
N GLY A 35 -32.03 -7.31 15.30
CA GLY A 35 -31.68 -7.25 16.72
C GLY A 35 -30.19 -7.46 17.01
N GLY A 36 -29.42 -8.09 16.12
CA GLY A 36 -28.05 -8.54 16.37
C GLY A 36 -26.93 -7.52 16.07
N VAL A 37 -27.26 -6.36 15.49
CA VAL A 37 -26.30 -5.32 15.07
C VAL A 37 -26.74 -3.92 15.48
N ASN A 38 -27.35 -3.83 16.66
CA ASN A 38 -27.64 -2.57 17.35
C ASN A 38 -26.43 -2.09 18.17
N PRO A 39 -26.29 -0.79 18.47
CA PRO A 39 -27.20 0.31 18.13
C PRO A 39 -26.96 0.91 16.73
N TYR A 40 -27.83 1.84 16.32
CA TYR A 40 -27.54 2.73 15.19
C TYR A 40 -26.59 3.84 15.64
N ASN A 41 -25.39 3.89 15.07
CA ASN A 41 -24.32 4.82 15.41
C ASN A 41 -24.31 6.10 14.54
N GLY A 42 -25.26 6.24 13.60
CA GLY A 42 -25.24 7.35 12.64
C GLY A 42 -24.03 7.30 11.70
N PHE A 43 -23.57 8.47 11.26
CA PHE A 43 -22.36 8.61 10.46
C PHE A 43 -21.11 8.64 11.34
N THR A 44 -20.13 7.79 11.03
CA THR A 44 -18.80 7.84 11.65
C THR A 44 -17.74 7.13 10.80
N TYR A 45 -16.52 7.68 10.79
CA TYR A 45 -15.35 7.03 10.20
C TYR A 45 -14.87 5.83 11.05
N ASP A 46 -15.12 5.84 12.35
CA ASP A 46 -14.60 4.84 13.29
C ASP A 46 -15.19 3.45 13.07
N HIS A 47 -14.36 2.42 13.15
CA HIS A 47 -14.84 1.05 13.19
C HIS A 47 -15.42 0.74 14.58
N THR A 48 -16.75 0.60 14.67
CA THR A 48 -17.47 0.36 15.91
C THR A 48 -18.51 -0.75 15.74
N TYR A 49 -18.85 -1.43 16.83
CA TYR A 49 -19.94 -2.40 16.84
C TYR A 49 -21.30 -1.69 16.68
N GLY A 50 -22.22 -2.33 15.95
CA GLY A 50 -23.54 -1.78 15.63
C GLY A 50 -23.67 -1.42 14.15
N THR A 51 -24.75 -0.74 13.80
CA THR A 51 -25.05 -0.32 12.42
C THR A 51 -24.62 1.13 12.24
N LYS A 52 -23.89 1.45 11.17
CA LYS A 52 -23.40 2.80 10.90
C LYS A 52 -23.41 3.16 9.42
N ILE A 53 -23.31 4.45 9.15
CA ILE A 53 -22.92 4.98 7.84
C ILE A 53 -21.43 5.32 7.91
N GLY A 54 -20.63 4.76 6.99
CA GLY A 54 -19.21 5.06 6.87
C GLY A 54 -18.93 6.09 5.78
N GLY A 55 -17.69 6.58 5.73
CA GLY A 55 -17.21 7.42 4.64
C GLY A 55 -17.13 6.68 3.31
N THR A 56 -17.19 7.43 2.21
CA THR A 56 -17.02 6.94 0.85
C THR A 56 -15.92 7.74 0.14
N ILE A 57 -15.29 7.13 -0.86
CA ILE A 57 -14.34 7.82 -1.77
C ILE A 57 -15.02 8.35 -3.04
N PHE A 58 -16.35 8.31 -3.08
CA PHE A 58 -17.13 8.92 -4.15
C PHE A 58 -17.72 10.24 -3.65
N ASP A 59 -17.55 11.31 -4.40
CA ASP A 59 -18.15 12.60 -4.08
C ASP A 59 -19.65 12.66 -4.46
N ASP A 60 -20.31 13.77 -4.13
CA ASP A 60 -21.75 13.98 -4.38
C ASP A 60 -22.12 13.99 -5.88
N ALA A 61 -21.14 14.21 -6.76
CA ALA A 61 -21.31 14.12 -8.21
C ALA A 61 -21.07 12.69 -8.74
N GLY A 62 -20.69 11.75 -7.87
CA GLY A 62 -20.41 10.36 -8.20
C GLY A 62 -19.00 10.13 -8.76
N HIS A 63 -18.08 11.11 -8.67
CA HIS A 63 -16.70 10.90 -9.08
C HIS A 63 -15.92 10.17 -8.00
N ARG A 64 -15.10 9.21 -8.43
CA ARG A 64 -14.19 8.48 -7.54
C ARG A 64 -12.91 9.29 -7.29
N HIS A 65 -12.54 9.40 -6.03
CA HIS A 65 -11.25 9.87 -5.55
C HIS A 65 -10.40 8.68 -5.09
N SER A 66 -9.11 8.67 -5.40
CA SER A 66 -8.20 7.55 -5.12
C SER A 66 -6.93 8.04 -4.44
N ALA A 67 -6.09 7.10 -3.97
CA ALA A 67 -4.79 7.46 -3.40
C ALA A 67 -3.90 8.26 -4.38
N ALA A 68 -4.08 8.11 -5.69
CA ALA A 68 -3.34 8.90 -6.68
C ALA A 68 -3.65 10.40 -6.60
N ASN A 69 -4.85 10.79 -6.15
CA ASN A 69 -5.21 12.19 -5.96
C ASN A 69 -4.40 12.85 -4.83
N LEU A 70 -3.80 12.08 -3.91
CA LEU A 70 -2.91 12.65 -2.90
C LEU A 70 -1.64 13.26 -3.50
N LEU A 71 -1.26 12.87 -4.73
CA LEU A 71 -0.13 13.46 -5.45
C LEU A 71 -0.36 14.94 -5.79
N GLU A 72 -1.60 15.42 -5.83
CA GLU A 72 -1.91 16.85 -5.98
C GLU A 72 -1.30 17.70 -4.86
N TYR A 73 -1.08 17.10 -3.68
CA TYR A 73 -0.51 17.76 -2.51
C TYR A 73 1.00 17.56 -2.37
N ALA A 74 1.64 16.86 -3.31
CA ALA A 74 3.09 16.71 -3.34
C ALA A 74 3.76 17.99 -3.89
N ASN A 75 5.02 18.21 -3.52
CA ASN A 75 5.81 19.25 -4.17
C ASN A 75 6.23 18.76 -5.57
N PRO A 76 5.75 19.39 -6.67
CA PRO A 76 6.04 18.93 -8.03
C PRO A 76 7.52 19.01 -8.41
N ASP A 77 8.31 19.87 -7.75
CA ASP A 77 9.75 19.99 -8.02
C ASP A 77 10.57 18.83 -7.46
N ASN A 78 9.98 18.05 -6.53
CA ASN A 78 10.67 16.99 -5.80
C ASN A 78 10.08 15.58 -6.05
N ILE A 79 9.07 15.46 -6.91
CA ILE A 79 8.42 14.19 -7.20
C ILE A 79 8.40 13.91 -8.70
N VAL A 80 8.75 12.67 -9.06
CA VAL A 80 8.62 12.15 -10.43
C VAL A 80 7.91 10.82 -10.35
N VAL A 81 6.86 10.67 -11.15
CA VAL A 81 6.06 9.43 -11.21
C VAL A 81 6.27 8.76 -12.55
N TYR A 82 6.84 7.56 -12.52
CA TYR A 82 6.99 6.72 -13.71
C TYR A 82 5.81 5.73 -13.77
N LEU A 83 4.95 5.90 -14.78
CA LEU A 83 3.90 4.93 -15.09
C LEU A 83 4.45 3.84 -16.01
N HIS A 84 3.79 2.68 -16.01
CA HIS A 84 4.21 1.51 -16.80
C HIS A 84 5.66 1.08 -16.54
N ALA A 85 6.10 1.24 -15.29
CA ALA A 85 7.43 0.88 -14.81
C ALA A 85 7.35 -0.38 -13.93
N SER A 86 7.60 -1.55 -14.52
CA SER A 86 7.58 -2.82 -13.80
C SER A 86 8.91 -3.00 -13.06
N VAL A 87 8.91 -2.90 -11.74
CA VAL A 87 10.13 -3.09 -10.93
C VAL A 87 10.47 -4.57 -10.80
N HIS A 88 11.67 -4.95 -11.22
CA HIS A 88 12.10 -6.36 -11.27
C HIS A 88 13.06 -6.73 -10.15
N LYS A 89 13.89 -5.79 -9.68
CA LYS A 89 14.92 -6.09 -8.69
C LYS A 89 15.38 -4.86 -7.91
N ILE A 90 15.60 -5.05 -6.62
CA ILE A 90 16.31 -4.13 -5.74
C ILE A 90 17.73 -4.68 -5.56
N LEU A 91 18.75 -3.84 -5.69
CA LEU A 91 20.13 -4.21 -5.48
C LEU A 91 20.64 -3.69 -4.14
N PHE A 92 21.40 -4.55 -3.47
CA PHE A 92 21.94 -4.32 -2.15
C PHE A 92 23.47 -4.36 -2.16
N THR A 93 24.08 -3.60 -1.24
CA THR A 93 25.51 -3.62 -0.97
C THR A 93 25.76 -3.89 0.50
N THR A 94 26.86 -4.57 0.80
CA THR A 94 27.40 -4.75 2.16
C THR A 94 28.72 -4.02 2.33
N THR A 95 29.07 -3.10 1.42
CA THR A 95 30.26 -2.27 1.56
C THR A 95 30.10 -1.36 2.77
N GLY A 96 31.02 -1.46 3.74
CA GLY A 96 31.00 -0.65 4.96
C GLY A 96 30.09 -1.16 6.08
N SER A 97 29.31 -2.22 5.87
CA SER A 97 28.46 -2.84 6.91
C SER A 97 28.09 -4.28 6.56
N GLN A 98 28.00 -5.15 7.56
CA GLN A 98 27.46 -6.51 7.35
C GLN A 98 25.96 -6.49 7.02
N ARG A 99 25.24 -5.42 7.35
CA ARG A 99 23.83 -5.28 7.01
C ARG A 99 23.68 -4.83 5.55
N PRO A 100 22.93 -5.54 4.71
CA PRO A 100 22.69 -5.12 3.33
C PRO A 100 21.96 -3.77 3.28
N LYS A 101 22.51 -2.82 2.51
CA LYS A 101 21.88 -1.53 2.20
C LYS A 101 21.38 -1.51 0.76
N ALA A 102 20.09 -1.22 0.56
CA ALA A 102 19.54 -1.01 -0.78
C ALA A 102 20.14 0.27 -1.39
N TYR A 103 20.57 0.22 -2.65
CA TYR A 103 21.18 1.39 -3.31
C TYR A 103 20.73 1.60 -4.75
N LYS A 104 20.02 0.63 -5.35
CA LYS A 104 19.59 0.71 -6.75
C LYS A 104 18.34 -0.12 -7.00
N VAL A 105 17.50 0.34 -7.93
CA VAL A 105 16.32 -0.36 -8.41
C VAL A 105 16.45 -0.57 -9.93
N ILE A 106 16.03 -1.75 -10.40
CA ILE A 106 15.92 -2.08 -11.82
C ILE A 106 14.44 -2.19 -12.17
N TYR A 107 13.99 -1.44 -13.17
CA TYR A 107 12.63 -1.54 -13.70
C TYR A 107 12.63 -1.65 -15.22
N GLN A 108 11.54 -2.18 -15.78
CA GLN A 108 11.29 -2.26 -17.21
C GLN A 108 10.18 -1.28 -17.60
N ASP A 109 10.39 -0.51 -18.67
CA ASP A 109 9.35 0.37 -19.21
C ASP A 109 8.38 -0.35 -20.17
N ALA A 110 7.37 0.37 -20.67
CA ALA A 110 6.38 -0.16 -21.59
C ALA A 110 6.95 -0.68 -22.93
N ASN A 111 8.14 -0.23 -23.33
CA ASN A 111 8.82 -0.68 -24.55
C ASN A 111 9.72 -1.90 -24.30
N GLY A 112 9.75 -2.41 -23.07
CA GLY A 112 10.59 -3.52 -22.66
C GLY A 112 12.03 -3.13 -22.33
N VAL A 113 12.36 -1.83 -22.26
CA VAL A 113 13.72 -1.36 -21.96
C VAL A 113 13.97 -1.40 -20.46
N LEU A 114 15.12 -1.94 -20.06
CA LEU A 114 15.54 -1.99 -18.67
C LEU A 114 16.25 -0.71 -18.25
N HIS A 115 15.75 -0.10 -17.18
CA HIS A 115 16.27 1.10 -16.55
C HIS A 115 16.87 0.80 -15.18
N LYS A 116 17.85 1.60 -14.78
CA LYS A 116 18.54 1.47 -13.48
C LYS A 116 18.50 2.82 -12.77
N VAL A 117 17.94 2.85 -11.56
CA VAL A 117 17.82 4.05 -10.73
C VAL A 117 18.68 3.88 -9.49
N ASN A 118 19.69 4.74 -9.32
CA ASN A 118 20.54 4.74 -8.13
C ASN A 118 20.00 5.75 -7.11
N LEU A 119 20.14 5.46 -5.82
CA LEU A 119 20.01 6.49 -4.80
C LEU A 119 21.12 7.54 -4.97
N ALA A 120 20.81 8.81 -4.74
CA ALA A 120 21.83 9.85 -4.66
C ALA A 120 22.72 9.63 -3.42
N ASP A 121 23.94 10.17 -3.46
CA ASP A 121 24.96 10.01 -2.41
C ASP A 121 24.62 10.84 -1.16
N ASN A 122 23.60 10.39 -0.44
CA ASN A 122 23.21 10.88 0.87
C ASN A 122 22.87 9.66 1.74
N PRO A 123 23.49 9.52 2.92
CA PRO A 123 23.28 8.37 3.79
C PRO A 123 21.82 8.20 4.23
N MET A 124 21.04 9.28 4.25
CA MET A 124 19.61 9.32 4.62
C MET A 124 18.67 8.91 3.49
N ASN A 125 19.16 8.67 2.28
CA ASN A 125 18.32 8.21 1.17
C ASN A 125 18.01 6.72 1.31
N GLU A 126 16.77 6.35 0.95
CA GLU A 126 16.25 5.01 1.15
C GLU A 126 15.45 4.52 -0.07
N VAL A 127 15.29 3.20 -0.18
CA VAL A 127 14.32 2.57 -1.09
C VAL A 127 13.14 2.09 -0.25
N ILE A 128 11.95 2.65 -0.51
CA ILE A 128 10.72 2.24 0.15
C ILE A 128 9.95 1.30 -0.78
N LEU A 129 9.53 0.16 -0.26
CA LEU A 129 8.74 -0.82 -1.00
C LEU A 129 7.27 -0.75 -0.60
N SER A 130 6.42 -0.35 -1.55
CA SER A 130 4.97 -0.19 -1.36
C SER A 130 4.17 -0.97 -2.42
N ALA A 131 4.61 -2.16 -2.79
CA ALA A 131 4.03 -2.98 -3.86
C ALA A 131 2.88 -3.90 -3.40
N GLY A 132 2.26 -3.61 -2.24
CA GLY A 132 1.13 -4.36 -1.69
C GLY A 132 1.48 -5.73 -1.10
N ALA A 133 0.47 -6.44 -0.58
CA ALA A 133 0.63 -7.71 0.15
C ALA A 133 1.22 -8.85 -0.70
N MET A 134 0.99 -8.83 -2.02
CA MET A 134 1.52 -9.82 -2.96
C MET A 134 2.84 -9.37 -3.61
N GLY A 135 2.87 -8.12 -4.12
CA GLY A 135 4.00 -7.61 -4.89
C GLY A 135 5.25 -7.37 -4.03
N SER A 136 5.08 -6.89 -2.79
CA SER A 136 6.21 -6.61 -1.90
C SER A 136 7.03 -7.86 -1.54
N PRO A 137 6.44 -8.95 -0.99
CA PRO A 137 7.21 -10.16 -0.69
C PRO A 137 7.78 -10.82 -1.96
N HIS A 138 7.05 -10.77 -3.08
CA HIS A 138 7.55 -11.29 -4.36
C HIS A 138 8.82 -10.53 -4.80
N LEU A 139 8.80 -9.20 -4.81
CA LEU A 139 9.95 -8.40 -5.22
C LEU A 139 11.13 -8.54 -4.25
N LEU A 140 10.89 -8.65 -2.94
CA LEU A 140 11.95 -8.94 -1.97
C LEU A 140 12.64 -10.28 -2.29
N MET A 141 11.86 -11.33 -2.56
CA MET A 141 12.40 -12.65 -2.90
C MET A 141 13.18 -12.62 -4.22
N LEU A 142 12.67 -11.98 -5.27
CA LEU A 142 13.41 -11.77 -6.53
C LEU A 142 14.72 -10.97 -6.34
N SER A 143 14.75 -10.14 -5.31
CA SER A 143 15.91 -9.34 -4.92
C SER A 143 16.87 -10.06 -3.97
N GLY A 144 16.61 -11.33 -3.65
CA GLY A 144 17.47 -12.17 -2.81
C GLY A 144 17.22 -12.02 -1.30
N VAL A 145 16.09 -11.43 -0.89
CA VAL A 145 15.68 -11.29 0.52
C VAL A 145 14.46 -12.17 0.78
N GLY A 146 14.62 -13.24 1.55
CA GLY A 146 13.56 -14.22 1.80
C GLY A 146 14.09 -15.57 2.31
N PRO A 147 13.24 -16.60 2.42
CA PRO A 147 13.66 -17.89 2.97
C PRO A 147 14.76 -18.54 2.11
N MET A 148 15.95 -18.72 2.66
CA MET A 148 17.14 -19.14 1.91
C MET A 148 16.94 -20.39 1.06
N ALA A 149 16.31 -21.43 1.62
CA ALA A 149 16.05 -22.69 0.90
C ALA A 149 15.11 -22.48 -0.29
N HIS A 150 14.07 -21.66 -0.14
CA HIS A 150 13.14 -21.34 -1.22
C HIS A 150 13.83 -20.54 -2.33
N LEU A 151 14.62 -19.54 -1.95
CA LEU A 151 15.41 -18.73 -2.89
C LEU A 151 16.40 -19.59 -3.68
N ALA A 152 17.14 -20.47 -2.99
CA ALA A 152 18.08 -21.39 -3.62
C ALA A 152 17.40 -22.35 -4.59
N ALA A 153 16.25 -22.91 -4.21
CA ALA A 153 15.47 -23.83 -5.05
C ALA A 153 15.01 -23.18 -6.37
N HIS A 154 14.74 -21.87 -6.36
CA HIS A 154 14.33 -21.11 -7.55
C HIS A 154 15.50 -20.42 -8.27
N GLY A 155 16.75 -20.73 -7.89
CA GLY A 155 17.94 -20.20 -8.55
C GLY A 155 18.17 -18.70 -8.33
N VAL A 156 17.53 -18.09 -7.31
CA VAL A 156 17.75 -16.68 -6.98
C VAL A 156 19.16 -16.48 -6.45
N LYS A 157 19.95 -15.70 -7.18
CA LYS A 157 21.34 -15.35 -6.80
C LYS A 157 21.62 -13.85 -7.03
N PRO A 158 22.43 -13.22 -6.17
CA PRO A 158 22.87 -13.73 -4.86
C PRO A 158 21.70 -13.79 -3.86
N ILE A 159 21.82 -14.65 -2.85
CA ILE A 159 20.97 -14.56 -1.64
C ILE A 159 21.58 -13.45 -0.78
N VAL A 160 20.83 -12.37 -0.60
CA VAL A 160 21.27 -11.15 0.10
C VAL A 160 21.06 -11.30 1.61
N LEU A 161 19.89 -11.82 2.00
CA LEU A 161 19.52 -12.00 3.39
C LEU A 161 18.54 -13.16 3.51
N ASP A 162 18.85 -14.12 4.39
CA ASP A 162 17.87 -15.12 4.79
C ASP A 162 16.84 -14.49 5.72
N HIS A 163 15.60 -14.39 5.23
CA HIS A 163 14.49 -13.82 5.98
C HIS A 163 13.26 -14.72 5.86
N PRO A 164 13.13 -15.75 6.72
CA PRO A 164 12.12 -16.80 6.60
C PRO A 164 10.66 -16.32 6.59
N MET A 165 10.38 -15.14 7.16
CA MET A 165 9.02 -14.59 7.23
C MET A 165 8.58 -13.85 5.95
N VAL A 166 9.47 -13.61 4.97
CA VAL A 166 9.04 -12.96 3.72
C VAL A 166 8.07 -13.87 2.98
N GLY A 167 6.90 -13.33 2.63
CA GLY A 167 5.83 -14.05 1.94
C GLY A 167 4.99 -14.96 2.84
N GLN A 168 5.21 -14.95 4.16
CA GLN A 168 4.41 -15.72 5.13
C GLN A 168 3.34 -14.84 5.78
N GLY A 169 2.32 -15.46 6.36
CA GLY A 169 1.29 -14.76 7.13
C GLY A 169 0.30 -13.96 6.30
N MET A 170 0.13 -14.29 5.02
CA MET A 170 -0.93 -13.71 4.20
C MET A 170 -2.30 -14.06 4.78
N GLY A 171 -3.14 -13.03 4.96
CA GLY A 171 -4.54 -13.18 5.33
C GLY A 171 -5.43 -12.60 4.24
N ASP A 172 -6.51 -13.31 3.94
CA ASP A 172 -7.61 -12.82 3.14
C ASP A 172 -8.89 -13.13 3.90
N ASN A 173 -9.79 -12.15 4.02
CA ASN A 173 -11.03 -12.32 4.76
C ASN A 173 -11.94 -13.27 3.95
N PRO A 174 -12.53 -14.31 4.57
CA PRO A 174 -13.36 -15.29 3.88
C PRO A 174 -14.67 -14.70 3.33
#